data_AF-A0AAJ2WBN6-F1
#
_entry.id   AF-A0AAJ2WBN6-F1
#
_cell.length_a   1.000
_cell.length_b   1.000
_cell.length_c   1.000
_cell.angle_alpha   90.00
_cell.angle_beta   90.00
_cell.angle_gamma   90.00
#
_symmetry.space_group_name_H-M   'P 1'
#
loop_
_entity.id
_entity.type
_entity.pdbx_description
1 polymer ?
#
loop_
_entity_poly.entity_id
_entity_poly.type
_entity_poly.pdbx_seq_one_letter_code
_entity_poly.pdbx_strand_id
1 'polypeptide(L)'
;MMQWIQYYWLLLVLKKYIRQHKLPVTIHSTFPMIQLHTKRNWFYFITITAPCKLSTTVNRIRRLHLHAKIILLAPNVNYSEIFEAHLELFGIVDTKQPLLMVIDELNEYLEFLFQHKID
;
A
#
# COMPACT_ATOMS: atom_id res chain seq x y z
N MET A 1 -12.23 7.25 -13.45
CA MET A 1 -11.59 8.59 -13.45
C MET A 1 -11.09 8.99 -12.05
N MET A 2 -11.91 8.90 -10.99
CA MET A 2 -11.52 9.17 -9.59
C MET A 2 -10.31 8.37 -9.06
N GLN A 3 -10.17 7.10 -9.43
CA GLN A 3 -9.08 6.23 -8.92
C GLN A 3 -7.68 6.66 -9.39
N TRP A 4 -7.54 7.27 -10.57
CA TRP A 4 -6.26 7.79 -11.07
C TRP A 4 -5.79 9.02 -10.29
N ILE A 5 -6.75 9.87 -9.89
CA ILE A 5 -6.48 11.06 -9.06
C ILE A 5 -6.02 10.61 -7.67
N GLN A 6 -6.72 9.64 -7.06
CA GLN A 6 -6.33 9.05 -5.79
C GLN A 6 -4.96 8.38 -5.85
N TYR A 7 -4.66 7.63 -6.91
CA TYR A 7 -3.36 7.01 -7.14
C TYR A 7 -2.22 8.05 -7.26
N TYR A 8 -2.43 9.10 -8.04
CA TYR A 8 -1.44 10.17 -8.20
C TYR A 8 -1.20 10.92 -6.89
N TRP A 9 -2.27 11.18 -6.14
CA TRP A 9 -2.18 11.76 -4.80
C TRP A 9 -1.38 10.88 -3.84
N LEU A 10 -1.66 9.57 -3.81
CA LEU A 10 -0.92 8.61 -3.00
C LEU A 10 0.57 8.65 -3.32
N LEU A 11 0.93 8.70 -4.61
CA LEU A 11 2.33 8.82 -5.04
C LEU A 11 2.99 10.10 -4.51
N LEU A 12 2.28 11.23 -4.49
CA LEU A 12 2.78 12.49 -3.95
C LEU A 12 3.00 12.42 -2.44
N VAL A 13 2.05 11.85 -1.70
CA VAL A 13 2.14 11.70 -0.23
C VAL A 13 3.35 10.82 0.13
N LEU A 14 3.48 9.66 -0.53
CA LEU A 14 4.62 8.76 -0.31
C LEU A 14 5.96 9.43 -0.62
N LYS A 15 6.06 10.15 -1.75
CA LYS A 15 7.27 10.91 -2.11
C LYS A 15 7.60 11.99 -1.08
N LYS A 16 6.59 12.71 -0.59
CA LYS A 16 6.75 13.76 0.43
C LYS A 16 7.27 13.15 1.73
N TYR A 17 6.66 12.07 2.20
CA TYR A 17 7.07 11.36 3.42
C TYR A 17 8.52 10.85 3.32
N ILE A 18 8.87 10.14 2.24
CA ILE A 18 10.23 9.63 2.02
C ILE A 18 11.26 10.76 2.04
N ARG A 19 10.95 11.91 1.42
CA ARG A 19 11.83 13.08 1.40
C ARG A 19 11.97 13.73 2.77
N GLN A 20 10.87 13.86 3.52
CA GLN A 20 10.87 14.44 4.87
C GLN A 20 11.71 13.61 5.85
N HIS A 21 11.56 12.29 5.79
CA HIS A 21 12.26 11.36 6.68
C HIS A 21 13.62 10.87 6.14
N LYS A 22 14.05 11.36 4.97
CA LYS A 22 15.32 10.98 4.29
C LYS A 22 15.51 9.45 4.18
N LEU A 23 14.43 8.73 3.89
CA LEU A 23 14.46 7.26 3.85
C LEU A 23 15.18 6.76 2.59
N PRO A 24 16.10 5.78 2.70
CA PRO A 24 16.79 5.18 1.56
C PRO A 24 15.89 4.17 0.83
N VAL A 25 14.81 4.67 0.24
CA VAL A 25 13.75 3.89 -0.41
C VAL A 25 13.71 4.20 -1.89
N THR A 26 13.63 3.17 -2.72
CA THR A 26 13.39 3.31 -4.16
C THR A 26 11.91 3.12 -4.45
N ILE A 27 11.33 4.01 -5.25
CA ILE A 27 9.91 3.99 -5.62
C ILE A 27 9.77 3.48 -7.06
N HIS A 28 9.02 2.39 -7.24
CA HIS A 28 8.53 1.96 -8.55
C HIS A 28 7.01 2.09 -8.58
N SER A 29 6.52 3.00 -9.42
CA SER A 29 5.08 3.26 -9.56
C SER A 29 4.61 2.73 -10.90
N THR A 30 3.67 1.79 -10.87
CA THR A 30 2.98 1.29 -12.07
C THR A 30 1.53 1.05 -11.72
N PHE A 31 0.64 1.90 -12.23
CA PHE A 31 -0.79 1.79 -11.91
C PHE A 31 -1.28 0.35 -12.16
N PRO A 32 -1.99 -0.28 -11.19
CA PRO A 32 -2.55 0.29 -9.96
C PRO A 32 -1.73 0.00 -8.68
N MET A 33 -0.40 -0.04 -8.77
CA MET A 33 0.48 -0.48 -7.68
C MET A 33 1.69 0.45 -7.53
N ILE A 34 2.00 0.83 -6.30
CA ILE A 34 3.23 1.52 -5.93
C ILE A 34 4.06 0.56 -5.09
N GLN A 35 5.27 0.28 -5.55
CA GLN A 35 6.24 -0.53 -4.86
C GLN A 35 7.28 0.39 -4.23
N LEU A 36 7.53 0.18 -2.96
CA LEU A 36 8.66 0.75 -2.25
C LEU A 36 9.58 -0.40 -1.87
N HIS A 37 10.87 -0.26 -2.15
CA HIS A 37 11.83 -1.21 -1.60
C HIS A 37 12.98 -0.50 -0.92
N THR A 38 13.39 -1.10 0.19
CA THR A 38 14.62 -0.79 0.90
C THR A 38 15.63 -1.88 0.59
N LYS A 39 16.83 -1.80 1.17
CA LYS A 39 17.84 -2.87 1.03
C LYS A 39 17.36 -4.24 1.55
N ARG A 40 16.41 -4.27 2.49
CA ARG A 40 16.00 -5.50 3.19
C ARG A 40 14.53 -5.86 3.00
N ASN A 41 13.65 -4.87 2.89
CA ASN A 41 12.21 -5.06 2.88
C ASN A 41 11.54 -4.48 1.63
N TRP A 42 10.49 -5.18 1.19
CA TRP A 42 9.60 -4.79 0.11
C TRP A 42 8.24 -4.39 0.67
N PHE A 43 7.75 -3.22 0.26
CA PHE A 43 6.45 -2.69 0.62
C PHE A 43 5.64 -2.44 -0.64
N TYR A 44 4.38 -2.85 -0.63
CA TYR A 44 3.47 -2.76 -1.76
C TYR A 44 2.22 -2.00 -1.34
N PHE A 45 1.92 -0.94 -2.05
CA PHE A 45 0.66 -0.19 -1.94
C PHE A 45 -0.16 -0.49 -3.18
N ILE A 46 -1.30 -1.15 -3.00
CA ILE A 46 -2.16 -1.59 -4.10
C ILE A 46 -3.44 -0.77 -4.08
N THR A 47 -3.74 -0.06 -5.17
CA THR A 47 -5.00 0.68 -5.34
C THR A 47 -5.98 -0.14 -6.16
N ILE A 48 -6.85 -0.94 -5.55
CA ILE A 48 -7.65 -1.90 -6.33
C ILE A 48 -8.87 -1.25 -6.97
N THR A 49 -9.09 -1.61 -8.23
CA THR A 49 -10.22 -1.15 -9.04
C THR A 49 -11.32 -2.19 -9.21
N ALA A 50 -11.05 -3.48 -8.90
CA ALA A 50 -12.03 -4.57 -8.91
C ALA A 50 -11.62 -5.73 -7.96
N PRO A 51 -12.55 -6.31 -7.18
CA PRO A 51 -12.28 -7.34 -6.15
C PRO A 51 -11.56 -8.59 -6.67
N CYS A 52 -11.96 -9.13 -7.82
CA CYS A 52 -11.37 -10.35 -8.40
C CYS A 52 -9.86 -10.25 -8.73
N LYS A 53 -9.32 -9.02 -8.82
CA LYS A 53 -7.89 -8.80 -9.06
C LYS A 53 -7.07 -8.78 -7.78
N LEU A 54 -7.67 -8.64 -6.61
CA LEU A 54 -6.98 -8.55 -5.33
C LEU A 54 -6.22 -9.84 -5.01
N SER A 55 -6.94 -10.96 -4.90
CA SER A 55 -6.35 -12.26 -4.52
C SER A 55 -5.22 -12.66 -5.47
N THR A 56 -5.46 -12.56 -6.78
CA THR A 56 -4.45 -12.86 -7.81
C THR A 56 -3.22 -11.97 -7.68
N THR A 57 -3.39 -10.67 -7.41
CA THR A 57 -2.27 -9.73 -7.27
C THR A 57 -1.47 -9.99 -6.00
N VAL A 58 -2.13 -10.19 -4.86
CA VAL A 58 -1.49 -10.49 -3.58
C VAL A 58 -0.70 -11.80 -3.68
N ASN A 59 -1.31 -12.86 -4.22
CA ASN A 59 -0.64 -14.15 -4.40
C ASN A 59 0.58 -14.05 -5.33
N ARG A 60 0.50 -13.24 -6.39
CA ARG A 60 1.64 -12.98 -7.27
C ARG A 60 2.78 -12.25 -6.53
N ILE A 61 2.47 -11.25 -5.72
CA ILE A 61 3.47 -10.54 -4.92
C ILE A 61 4.11 -11.50 -3.91
N ARG A 62 3.32 -12.30 -3.20
CA ARG A 62 3.82 -13.28 -2.21
C ARG A 62 4.75 -14.32 -2.82
N ARG A 63 4.49 -14.77 -4.05
CA ARG A 63 5.40 -15.68 -4.77
C ARG A 63 6.77 -15.08 -5.05
N LEU A 64 6.85 -13.76 -5.27
CA LEU A 64 8.10 -13.05 -5.55
C LEU A 64 8.79 -12.56 -4.28
N HIS A 65 8.01 -12.10 -3.31
CA HIS A 65 8.45 -11.47 -2.08
C HIS A 65 7.62 -12.00 -0.90
N LEU A 66 8.05 -13.13 -0.33
CA LEU A 66 7.31 -13.84 0.71
C LEU A 66 6.96 -12.95 1.91
N HIS A 67 7.89 -12.10 2.35
CA HIS A 67 7.73 -11.23 3.51
C HIS A 67 7.34 -9.79 3.17
N ALA A 68 6.87 -9.54 1.94
CA ALA A 68 6.41 -8.22 1.55
C ALA A 68 5.31 -7.70 2.49
N LYS A 69 5.35 -6.41 2.80
CA LYS A 69 4.26 -5.75 3.53
C LYS A 69 3.33 -5.15 2.49
N ILE A 70 2.08 -5.63 2.46
CA ILE A 70 1.10 -5.24 1.44
C ILE A 70 0.00 -4.41 2.09
N ILE A 71 -0.14 -3.16 1.67
CA ILE A 71 -1.21 -2.25 2.10
C ILE A 71 -2.20 -2.11 0.95
N LEU A 72 -3.46 -2.41 1.23
CA LEU A 72 -4.56 -2.26 0.29
C LEU A 72 -5.23 -0.91 0.48
N LEU A 73 -5.34 -0.13 -0.60
CA LEU A 73 -6.12 1.11 -0.65
C LEU A 73 -7.29 0.89 -1.60
N ALA A 74 -8.50 0.79 -1.08
CA ALA A 74 -9.68 0.57 -1.92
C ALA A 74 -10.92 1.18 -1.28
N PRO A 75 -11.86 1.70 -2.10
CA PRO A 75 -13.19 2.00 -1.63
C PRO A 75 -14.01 0.71 -1.57
N ASN A 76 -14.95 0.59 -0.63
CA ASN A 76 -15.80 -0.60 -0.48
C ASN A 76 -15.02 -1.90 -0.27
N VAL A 77 -14.15 -1.93 0.75
CA VAL A 77 -13.39 -3.14 1.06
C VAL A 77 -14.34 -4.29 1.40
N ASN A 78 -14.22 -5.40 0.67
CA ASN A 78 -14.93 -6.64 0.97
C ASN A 78 -14.09 -7.48 1.95
N TYR A 79 -14.29 -7.27 3.24
CA TYR A 79 -13.54 -7.99 4.28
C TYR A 79 -13.78 -9.51 4.26
N SER A 80 -14.98 -9.95 3.89
CA SER A 80 -15.30 -11.38 3.80
C SER A 80 -14.43 -12.07 2.74
N GLU A 81 -14.28 -11.47 1.56
CA GLU A 81 -13.43 -12.01 0.49
C GLU A 81 -11.95 -12.03 0.88
N ILE A 82 -11.47 -11.01 1.59
CA ILE A 82 -10.08 -10.96 2.09
C ILE A 82 -9.82 -12.09 3.08
N PHE A 83 -10.78 -12.34 3.98
CA PHE A 83 -10.67 -13.37 5.00
C PHE A 83 -10.79 -14.78 4.40
N GLU A 84 -11.80 -15.02 3.56
CA GLU A 84 -12.01 -16.32 2.88
C GLU A 84 -10.83 -16.70 1.97
N ALA A 85 -10.24 -15.72 1.28
CA ALA A 85 -9.08 -15.96 0.43
C ALA A 85 -7.75 -15.99 1.21
N HIS A 86 -7.78 -15.90 2.55
CA HIS A 86 -6.61 -15.89 3.43
C HIS A 86 -5.52 -14.90 2.98
N LEU A 87 -5.93 -13.70 2.56
CA LEU A 87 -4.98 -12.71 2.06
C LEU A 87 -4.25 -12.06 3.22
N GLU A 88 -2.96 -12.38 3.36
CA GLU A 88 -2.07 -11.75 4.33
C GLU A 88 -1.78 -10.30 3.91
N LEU A 89 -2.64 -9.38 4.30
CA LEU A 89 -2.43 -7.95 4.16
C LEU A 89 -1.79 -7.39 5.43
N PHE A 90 -0.87 -6.45 5.26
CA PHE A 90 -0.28 -5.71 6.37
C PHE A 90 -1.23 -4.63 6.88
N GLY A 91 -1.99 -4.01 5.97
CA GLY A 91 -2.93 -2.96 6.31
C GLY A 91 -3.97 -2.77 5.21
N ILE A 92 -5.10 -2.18 5.60
CA ILE A 92 -6.19 -1.81 4.72
C ILE A 92 -6.54 -0.36 5.04
N VAL A 93 -6.66 0.47 4.01
CA VAL A 93 -7.06 1.88 4.10
C VAL A 93 -8.31 2.07 3.24
N ASP A 94 -9.42 2.44 3.87
CA ASP A 94 -10.69 2.68 3.16
C ASP A 94 -10.68 4.07 2.52
N THR A 95 -10.64 4.12 1.19
CA THR A 95 -10.58 5.38 0.44
C THR A 95 -11.94 6.06 0.25
N LYS A 96 -13.02 5.52 0.83
CA LYS A 96 -14.31 6.23 0.96
C LYS A 96 -14.29 7.32 2.03
N GLN A 97 -13.38 7.21 3.00
CA GLN A 97 -13.26 8.18 4.06
C GLN A 97 -12.75 9.54 3.53
N PRO A 98 -12.94 10.64 4.28
CA PRO A 98 -12.32 11.92 3.97
C PRO A 98 -10.81 11.79 3.76
N LEU A 99 -10.26 12.55 2.82
CA LEU A 99 -8.84 12.47 2.44
C LEU A 99 -7.88 12.62 3.62
N LEU A 100 -8.21 13.46 4.60
CA LEU A 100 -7.41 13.64 5.82
C LEU A 100 -7.30 12.34 6.63
N MET A 101 -8.40 11.62 6.85
CA MET A 101 -8.38 10.34 7.57
C MET A 101 -7.57 9.28 6.82
N VAL A 102 -7.70 9.22 5.48
CA VAL A 102 -6.89 8.35 4.63
C VAL A 102 -5.39 8.65 4.77
N ILE A 103 -5.03 9.93 4.89
CA ILE A 103 -3.63 10.36 5.07
C ILE A 103 -3.13 9.96 6.46
N ASP A 104 -3.93 10.17 7.50
CA ASP A 104 -3.56 9.85 8.87
C ASP A 104 -3.35 8.34 9.03
N GLU A 105 -4.29 7.51 8.58
CA GLU A 105 -4.14 6.04 8.57
C GLU A 105 -2.89 5.61 7.77
N LEU A 106 -2.67 6.20 6.59
CA LEU A 106 -1.48 5.89 5.78
C LEU A 106 -0.19 6.27 6.51
N ASN A 107 -0.16 7.44 7.16
CA ASN A 107 0.99 7.88 7.93
C ASN A 107 1.26 6.95 9.11
N GLU A 108 0.25 6.47 9.82
CA GLU A 108 0.42 5.49 10.90
C GLU A 108 1.07 4.20 10.37
N TYR A 109 0.62 3.68 9.23
CA TYR A 109 1.26 2.52 8.61
C TYR A 109 2.71 2.83 8.19
N LEU A 110 2.97 3.99 7.59
CA LEU A 110 4.32 4.39 7.20
C LEU A 110 5.23 4.56 8.42
N GLU A 111 4.73 5.17 9.49
CA GLU A 111 5.43 5.28 10.76
C GLU A 111 5.76 3.88 11.26
N PHE A 112 4.81 2.95 11.34
CA PHE A 112 5.11 1.58 11.78
C PHE A 112 6.16 0.89 10.88
N LEU A 113 6.04 1.02 9.56
CA LEU A 113 6.96 0.39 8.61
C LEU A 113 8.38 0.95 8.69
N PHE A 114 8.55 2.20 9.15
CA PHE A 114 9.83 2.91 9.18
C PHE A 114 10.31 3.32 10.60
N GLN A 115 9.51 3.09 11.66
CA GLN A 115 9.81 3.42 13.07
C GLN A 115 10.87 2.51 13.65
N HIS A 116 10.86 1.23 13.26
CA HIS A 116 12.08 0.46 13.32
C HIS A 116 13.03 1.07 12.30
N LYS A 117 13.89 1.97 12.78
CA LYS A 117 15.11 2.33 12.08
C LYS A 117 15.65 1.05 11.47
N ILE A 118 15.96 1.15 10.19
CA ILE A 118 16.75 0.20 9.42
C ILE A 118 17.93 -0.23 10.31
N ASP A 119 17.75 -1.31 11.06
CA ASP A 119 18.82 -2.13 11.59
C ASP A 119 19.29 -3.05 10.46
#